data_AF-A0A924AZ82-F1
#
_entry.id   AF-A0A924AZ82-F1
#
_cell.length_a   1.000
_cell.length_b   1.000
_cell.length_c   1.000
_cell.angle_alpha   90.00
_cell.angle_beta   90.00
_cell.angle_gamma   90.00
#
_symmetry.space_group_name_H-M   'P 1'
#
loop_
_entity.id
_entity.type
_entity.pdbx_description
1 polymer ?
#
loop_
_entity_poly.entity_id
_entity_poly.type
_entity_poly.pdbx_seq_one_letter_code
_entity_poly.pdbx_strand_id
1 'polypeptide(L)'
;GVMGDAPTWLDLAWLLTQTSLPVWVKGVLHPDDACALRQLGVAGIVVSNHGGRSLDGAPASLDALSPIRAALGAGFPVLLDSGVRSGADVFKALALGADAVLIGRLQLYALSVAGALGVAHMIKLLREELEMCMALAGCATVAEIDATALVRSCTAPLYRP
;
A
#
# COMPACT_ATOMS: atom_id res chain seq x y z
N GLY A 1 15.13 -14.39 23.53
CA GLY A 1 14.00 -13.43 23.55
C GLY A 1 13.37 -13.38 22.17
N VAL A 2 12.29 -12.62 21.97
CA VAL A 2 11.50 -12.63 20.71
C VAL A 2 12.35 -12.44 19.45
N MET A 3 13.44 -11.67 19.52
CA MET A 3 14.38 -11.48 18.39
C MET A 3 15.13 -12.75 17.96
N GLY A 4 15.24 -13.77 18.82
CA GLY A 4 15.90 -15.02 18.47
C GLY A 4 15.11 -15.88 17.49
N ASP A 5 13.80 -15.67 17.42
CA ASP A 5 12.88 -16.39 16.53
C ASP A 5 12.38 -15.50 15.37
N ALA A 6 12.88 -14.26 15.28
CA ALA A 6 12.48 -13.32 14.24
C ALA A 6 13.12 -13.71 12.90
N PRO A 7 12.33 -13.77 11.80
CA PRO A 7 12.89 -14.04 10.47
C PRO A 7 13.93 -13.00 10.08
N THR A 8 14.98 -13.47 9.42
CA THR A 8 16.10 -12.66 8.94
C THR A 8 16.11 -12.61 7.41
N TRP A 9 17.02 -11.79 6.86
CA TRP A 9 17.30 -11.76 5.43
C TRP A 9 17.76 -13.11 4.87
N LEU A 10 18.44 -13.94 5.68
CA LEU A 10 18.86 -15.29 5.28
C LEU A 10 17.66 -16.22 5.12
N ASP A 11 16.66 -16.11 6.00
CA ASP A 11 15.43 -16.90 5.92
C ASP A 11 14.62 -16.53 4.68
N LEU A 12 14.59 -15.24 4.32
CA LEU A 12 13.95 -14.80 3.07
C LEU A 12 14.72 -15.30 1.83
N ALA A 13 16.05 -15.21 1.85
CA ALA A 13 16.88 -15.74 0.76
C ALA A 13 16.67 -17.25 0.58
N TRP A 14 16.63 -18.00 1.69
CA TRP A 14 16.28 -19.42 1.68
C TRP A 14 14.88 -19.65 1.12
N LEU A 15 13.85 -18.92 1.58
CA LEU A 15 12.47 -19.08 1.11
C LEU A 15 12.34 -18.90 -0.41
N LEU A 16 13.05 -17.93 -0.98
CA LEU A 16 13.10 -17.70 -2.43
C LEU A 16 13.65 -18.90 -3.20
N THR A 17 14.51 -19.73 -2.58
CA THR A 17 15.00 -20.99 -3.20
C THR A 17 14.02 -22.16 -3.08
N GLN A 18 13.03 -22.06 -2.19
CA GLN A 18 12.10 -23.15 -1.91
C GLN A 18 10.83 -23.11 -2.77
N THR A 19 10.62 -22.05 -3.54
CA THR A 19 9.42 -21.87 -4.36
C THR A 19 9.72 -21.19 -5.69
N SER A 20 8.95 -21.52 -6.72
CA SER A 20 8.91 -20.79 -7.98
C SER A 20 7.78 -19.74 -8.03
N LEU A 21 6.95 -19.66 -6.99
CA LEU A 21 5.90 -18.66 -6.89
C LEU A 21 6.51 -17.26 -6.67
N PRO A 22 5.92 -16.19 -7.23
CA PRO A 22 6.37 -14.84 -6.97
C PRO A 22 6.19 -14.49 -5.49
N VAL A 23 7.30 -14.28 -4.79
CA VAL A 23 7.28 -13.89 -3.38
C VAL A 23 7.12 -12.37 -3.27
N TRP A 24 6.12 -11.95 -2.49
CA TRP A 24 5.87 -10.54 -2.17
C TRP A 24 6.18 -10.30 -0.70
N VAL A 25 6.88 -9.21 -0.39
CA VAL A 25 7.17 -8.84 1.01
C VAL A 25 6.26 -7.71 1.46
N LYS A 26 5.47 -7.97 2.49
CA LYS A 26 4.50 -7.04 3.06
C LYS A 26 4.97 -6.53 4.41
N GLY A 27 4.83 -5.23 4.63
CA GLY A 27 5.26 -4.57 5.86
C GLY A 27 6.41 -3.59 5.68
N VAL A 28 6.72 -3.24 4.42
CA VAL A 28 7.86 -2.38 4.09
C VAL A 28 7.47 -0.93 4.32
N LEU A 29 8.19 -0.23 5.21
CA LEU A 29 7.95 1.18 5.54
C LEU A 29 9.18 2.07 5.34
N HIS A 30 10.33 1.50 4.97
CA HIS A 30 11.57 2.24 4.72
C HIS A 30 12.10 2.01 3.29
N PRO A 31 12.59 3.06 2.61
CA PRO A 31 13.15 2.93 1.26
C PRO A 31 14.35 1.98 1.15
N ASP A 32 15.22 1.94 2.17
CA ASP A 32 16.41 1.07 2.15
C ASP A 32 16.02 -0.41 2.15
N ASP A 33 15.03 -0.78 2.97
CA ASP A 33 14.50 -2.15 3.00
C ASP A 33 13.87 -2.52 1.65
N ALA A 34 13.13 -1.59 1.03
CA ALA A 34 12.54 -1.78 -0.28
C ALA A 34 13.61 -2.06 -1.35
N CYS A 35 14.71 -1.30 -1.33
CA CYS A 35 15.83 -1.50 -2.25
C CYS A 35 16.54 -2.84 -2.04
N ALA A 36 16.80 -3.21 -0.79
CA ALA A 36 17.39 -4.49 -0.44
C ALA A 36 16.52 -5.67 -0.91
N LEU A 37 15.19 -5.57 -0.70
CA LEU A 37 14.22 -6.57 -1.14
C LEU A 37 14.20 -6.73 -2.67
N ARG A 38 14.23 -5.63 -3.41
CA ARG A 38 14.34 -5.65 -4.87
C ARG A 38 15.63 -6.34 -5.32
N GLN A 39 16.76 -6.03 -4.70
CA GLN A 39 18.05 -6.66 -5.02
C GLN A 39 18.06 -8.17 -4.71
N LEU A 40 17.35 -8.58 -3.66
CA LEU A 40 17.20 -9.99 -3.31
C LEU A 40 16.31 -10.78 -4.29
N GLY A 41 15.57 -10.09 -5.17
CA GLY A 41 14.77 -10.72 -6.22
C GLY A 41 13.34 -11.05 -5.84
N VAL A 42 12.76 -10.36 -4.85
CA VAL A 42 11.32 -10.49 -4.57
C VAL A 42 10.49 -9.91 -5.74
N ALA A 43 9.30 -10.46 -5.98
CA ALA A 43 8.46 -10.07 -7.11
C ALA A 43 7.82 -8.68 -6.93
N GLY A 44 7.70 -8.22 -5.69
CA GLY A 44 7.14 -6.92 -5.35
C GLY A 44 7.05 -6.72 -3.83
N ILE A 45 6.61 -5.54 -3.43
CA ILE A 45 6.41 -5.20 -2.02
C ILE A 45 5.01 -4.67 -1.74
N VAL A 46 4.62 -4.72 -0.47
CA VAL A 46 3.42 -4.04 0.04
C VAL A 46 3.83 -3.04 1.13
N VAL A 47 3.61 -1.75 0.84
CA VAL A 47 3.75 -0.67 1.81
C VAL A 47 2.61 -0.76 2.81
N SER A 48 2.96 -1.09 4.05
CA SER A 48 1.99 -1.57 5.03
C SER A 48 2.53 -1.38 6.45
N ASN A 49 1.71 -0.84 7.36
CA ASN A 49 1.96 -0.90 8.80
C ASN A 49 1.07 -1.95 9.49
N HIS A 50 0.60 -2.95 8.72
CA HIS A 50 -0.25 -4.05 9.19
C HIS A 50 -1.60 -3.55 9.76
N GLY A 51 -2.12 -2.45 9.22
CA GLY A 51 -3.34 -1.82 9.67
C GLY A 51 -3.22 -1.17 11.04
N GLY A 52 -2.01 -0.76 11.44
CA GLY A 52 -1.69 -0.16 12.73
C GLY A 52 -1.66 -1.16 13.89
N ARG A 53 -1.38 -2.43 13.63
CA ARG A 53 -1.47 -3.53 14.63
C ARG A 53 -0.12 -4.11 15.03
N SER A 54 0.96 -3.74 14.35
CA SER A 54 2.30 -4.24 14.65
C SER A 54 3.01 -3.31 15.63
N LEU A 55 3.78 -2.35 15.16
CA LEU A 55 4.46 -1.37 16.00
C LEU A 55 3.60 -0.11 16.12
N ASP A 56 3.20 0.24 17.34
CA ASP A 56 2.52 1.51 17.60
C ASP A 56 3.48 2.69 17.39
N GLY A 57 2.96 3.80 16.86
CA GLY A 57 3.76 4.95 16.44
C GLY A 57 4.54 4.78 15.13
N ALA A 58 4.41 3.64 14.43
CA ALA A 58 4.91 3.49 13.06
C ALA A 58 4.22 4.50 12.10
N PRO A 59 4.91 4.96 11.04
CA PRO A 59 4.33 5.92 10.11
C PRO A 59 3.06 5.37 9.43
N ALA A 60 2.21 6.27 8.95
CA ALA A 60 1.13 5.87 8.06
C ALA A 60 1.72 5.29 6.78
N SER A 61 1.14 4.20 6.25
CA SER A 61 1.63 3.56 5.02
C SER A 61 1.64 4.52 3.82
N LEU A 62 0.66 5.43 3.75
CA LEU A 62 0.58 6.43 2.68
C LEU A 62 1.76 7.40 2.70
N ASP A 63 2.24 7.80 3.89
CA ASP A 63 3.39 8.70 4.04
C ASP A 63 4.70 8.02 3.62
N ALA A 64 4.81 6.71 3.85
CA ALA A 64 5.97 5.91 3.45
C ALA A 64 6.00 5.61 1.93
N LEU A 65 4.86 5.71 1.24
CA LEU A 65 4.73 5.26 -0.15
C LEU A 65 5.61 6.04 -1.13
N SER A 66 5.53 7.38 -1.13
CA SER A 66 6.26 8.18 -2.14
C SER A 66 7.78 8.07 -2.02
N PRO A 67 8.40 8.11 -0.81
CA PRO A 67 9.82 7.85 -0.66
C PRO A 67 10.24 6.46 -1.17
N ILE A 68 9.44 5.43 -0.88
CA ILE A 68 9.68 4.06 -1.36
C ILE A 68 9.60 3.99 -2.88
N ARG A 69 8.55 4.58 -3.48
CA ARG A 69 8.42 4.62 -4.95
C ARG A 69 9.59 5.34 -5.59
N ALA A 70 10.02 6.47 -5.04
CA ALA A 70 11.16 7.23 -5.57
C ALA A 70 12.45 6.38 -5.59
N ALA A 71 12.70 5.59 -4.55
CA ALA A 71 13.87 4.72 -4.46
C ALA A 71 13.80 3.51 -5.42
N LEU A 72 12.61 2.96 -5.64
CA LEU A 72 12.41 1.80 -6.51
C LEU A 72 12.26 2.14 -7.99
N GLY A 73 11.83 3.36 -8.33
CA GLY A 73 11.43 3.75 -9.68
C GLY A 73 10.11 3.12 -10.12
N ALA A 74 9.65 3.44 -11.33
CA ALA A 74 8.32 3.03 -11.82
C ALA A 74 8.18 1.55 -12.20
N GLY A 75 9.29 0.86 -12.47
CA GLY A 75 9.26 -0.51 -13.03
C GLY A 75 9.15 -1.65 -12.01
N PHE A 76 9.20 -1.36 -10.71
CA PHE A 76 9.11 -2.39 -9.67
C PHE A 76 7.71 -2.40 -9.03
N PRO A 77 7.04 -3.56 -8.90
CA PRO A 77 5.69 -3.60 -8.35
C PRO A 77 5.62 -3.21 -6.86
N VAL A 78 4.76 -2.23 -6.55
CA VAL A 78 4.50 -1.73 -5.19
C VAL A 78 3.00 -1.66 -4.96
N LEU A 79 2.52 -2.40 -3.97
CA LEU A 79 1.15 -2.31 -3.48
C LEU A 79 1.09 -1.49 -2.20
N LEU A 80 -0.08 -1.00 -1.85
CA LEU A 80 -0.33 -0.33 -0.57
C LEU A 80 -1.54 -0.94 0.16
N ASP A 81 -1.48 -1.00 1.48
CA ASP A 81 -2.65 -1.25 2.32
C ASP A 81 -2.73 -0.26 3.51
N SER A 82 -3.55 -0.57 4.51
CA SER A 82 -3.61 0.16 5.79
C SER A 82 -4.26 1.54 5.71
N GLY A 83 -5.56 1.58 5.42
CA GLY A 83 -6.37 2.81 5.60
C GLY A 83 -7.32 3.12 4.46
N VAL A 84 -7.25 2.41 3.35
CA VAL A 84 -8.15 2.60 2.19
C VAL A 84 -9.60 2.30 2.57
N ARG A 85 -10.48 3.31 2.49
CA ARG A 85 -11.91 3.18 2.80
C ARG A 85 -12.82 3.70 1.69
N SER A 86 -12.30 4.49 0.77
CA SER A 86 -13.03 5.08 -0.34
C SER A 86 -12.23 5.01 -1.64
N GLY A 87 -12.91 5.20 -2.78
CA GLY A 87 -12.27 5.36 -4.09
C GLY A 87 -11.29 6.53 -4.15
N ALA A 88 -11.52 7.61 -3.39
CA ALA A 88 -10.59 8.73 -3.28
C ALA A 88 -9.28 8.35 -2.57
N ASP A 89 -9.32 7.42 -1.61
CA ASP A 89 -8.10 6.89 -0.99
C ASP A 89 -7.32 6.01 -1.97
N VAL A 90 -8.03 5.22 -2.79
CA VAL A 90 -7.41 4.47 -3.89
C VAL A 90 -6.71 5.43 -4.85
N PHE A 91 -7.40 6.47 -5.29
CA PHE A 91 -6.86 7.49 -6.20
C PHE A 91 -5.57 8.11 -5.65
N LYS A 92 -5.56 8.54 -4.38
CA LYS A 92 -4.36 9.11 -3.74
C LYS A 92 -3.21 8.11 -3.69
N ALA A 93 -3.47 6.85 -3.35
CA ALA A 93 -2.42 5.84 -3.31
C ALA A 93 -1.82 5.61 -4.71
N LEU A 94 -2.65 5.52 -5.75
CA LEU A 94 -2.19 5.39 -7.14
C LEU A 94 -1.38 6.61 -7.57
N ALA A 95 -1.87 7.82 -7.31
CA ALA A 95 -1.18 9.07 -7.62
C ALA A 95 0.18 9.22 -6.92
N LEU A 96 0.31 8.67 -5.70
CA LEU A 96 1.57 8.65 -4.95
C LEU A 96 2.50 7.49 -5.35
N GLY A 97 2.07 6.65 -6.29
CA GLY A 97 2.88 5.65 -6.95
C GLY A 97 2.64 4.20 -6.51
N ALA A 98 1.52 3.87 -5.88
CA ALA A 98 1.13 2.45 -5.76
C ALA A 98 0.61 1.94 -7.11
N ASP A 99 0.87 0.66 -7.43
CA ASP A 99 0.33 0.01 -8.62
C ASP A 99 -1.09 -0.54 -8.38
N ALA A 100 -1.41 -0.90 -7.13
CA ALA A 100 -2.75 -1.18 -6.65
C ALA A 100 -2.82 -1.10 -5.12
N VAL A 101 -4.03 -1.19 -4.57
CA VAL A 101 -4.27 -1.20 -3.12
C VAL A 101 -4.89 -2.50 -2.65
N LEU A 102 -4.65 -2.86 -1.39
CA LEU A 102 -5.24 -4.01 -0.72
C LEU A 102 -6.22 -3.56 0.38
N ILE A 103 -7.32 -4.30 0.51
CA ILE A 103 -8.39 -4.01 1.47
C ILE A 103 -8.33 -5.00 2.64
N GLY A 104 -8.17 -4.47 3.86
CA GLY A 104 -8.14 -5.24 5.10
C GLY A 104 -9.50 -5.28 5.80
N ARG A 105 -9.63 -4.54 6.92
CA ARG A 105 -10.84 -4.56 7.79
C ARG A 105 -12.17 -4.33 7.07
N LEU A 106 -12.19 -3.47 6.05
CA LEU A 106 -13.42 -3.12 5.34
C LEU A 106 -14.10 -4.35 4.73
N GLN A 107 -13.34 -5.31 4.19
CA GLN A 107 -13.91 -6.54 3.63
C GLN A 107 -14.55 -7.42 4.71
N LEU A 108 -14.00 -7.45 5.92
CA LEU A 108 -14.58 -8.20 7.05
C LEU A 108 -15.86 -7.55 7.55
N TYR A 109 -15.92 -6.21 7.58
CA TYR A 109 -17.14 -5.49 7.93
C TYR A 109 -18.24 -5.76 6.90
N ALA A 110 -17.92 -5.65 5.61
CA ALA A 110 -18.85 -5.95 4.54
C ALA A 110 -19.35 -7.40 4.58
N LEU A 111 -18.43 -8.35 4.83
CA LEU A 111 -18.74 -9.76 5.00
C LEU A 111 -19.72 -10.00 6.17
N SER A 112 -19.54 -9.29 7.29
CA SER A 112 -20.41 -9.44 8.46
C SER A 112 -21.84 -8.96 8.23
N VAL A 113 -22.05 -8.03 7.29
CA VAL A 113 -23.36 -7.43 7.01
C VAL A 113 -24.18 -8.29 6.05
N ALA A 114 -23.57 -8.78 4.98
CA ALA A 114 -24.29 -9.47 3.90
C ALA A 114 -23.49 -10.61 3.25
N GLY A 115 -22.53 -11.20 3.97
CA GLY A 115 -21.71 -12.29 3.47
C GLY A 115 -20.98 -11.91 2.18
N ALA A 116 -20.89 -12.85 1.24
CA ALA A 116 -20.23 -12.62 -0.04
C ALA A 116 -20.84 -11.46 -0.84
N LEU A 117 -22.17 -11.25 -0.75
CA LEU A 117 -22.84 -10.12 -1.40
C LEU A 117 -22.42 -8.78 -0.81
N GLY A 118 -22.20 -8.73 0.51
CA GLY A 118 -21.65 -7.55 1.18
C GLY A 118 -20.26 -7.20 0.67
N VAL A 119 -19.37 -8.19 0.57
CA VAL A 119 -18.02 -7.99 0.01
C VAL A 119 -18.08 -7.55 -1.45
N ALA A 120 -18.91 -8.18 -2.28
CA ALA A 120 -19.10 -7.80 -3.68
C ALA A 120 -19.61 -6.35 -3.81
N HIS A 121 -20.56 -5.95 -2.96
CA HIS A 121 -21.06 -4.58 -2.93
C HIS A 121 -19.98 -3.57 -2.51
N MET A 122 -19.17 -3.89 -1.50
CA MET A 122 -18.03 -3.06 -1.10
C MET A 122 -17.04 -2.86 -2.26
N ILE A 123 -16.66 -3.93 -2.98
CA ILE A 123 -15.76 -3.82 -4.14
C ILE A 123 -16.38 -2.93 -5.21
N LYS A 124 -17.69 -3.09 -5.47
CA LYS A 124 -18.43 -2.25 -6.42
C LYS A 124 -18.36 -0.77 -6.02
N LEU A 125 -18.64 -0.43 -4.77
CA LEU A 125 -18.60 0.95 -4.28
C LEU A 125 -17.20 1.57 -4.40
N LEU A 126 -16.15 0.85 -3.99
CA LEU A 126 -14.77 1.34 -4.13
C LEU A 126 -14.41 1.62 -5.59
N ARG A 127 -14.88 0.78 -6.52
CA ARG A 127 -14.68 0.96 -7.96
C ARG A 127 -15.43 2.18 -8.49
N GLU A 128 -16.71 2.31 -8.17
CA GLU A 128 -17.55 3.43 -8.61
C GLU A 128 -17.06 4.77 -8.05
N GLU A 129 -16.64 4.80 -6.79
CA GLU A 129 -16.04 5.99 -6.19
C GLU A 129 -14.70 6.36 -6.84
N LEU A 130 -13.87 5.36 -7.22
CA LEU A 130 -12.62 5.60 -7.92
C LEU A 130 -12.90 6.16 -9.33
N GLU A 131 -13.82 5.55 -10.08
CA GLU A 131 -14.26 6.02 -11.41
C GLU A 131 -14.77 7.47 -11.33
N MET A 132 -15.58 7.80 -10.31
CA MET A 132 -16.05 9.16 -10.07
C MET A 132 -14.89 10.13 -9.75
N CYS A 133 -13.95 9.74 -8.89
CA CYS A 133 -12.78 10.56 -8.57
C CYS A 133 -11.92 10.83 -9.81
N MET A 134 -11.70 9.80 -10.62
CA MET A 134 -10.98 9.89 -11.90
C MET A 134 -11.65 10.85 -12.87
N ALA A 135 -12.97 10.74 -13.05
CA ALA A 135 -13.73 11.65 -13.90
C ALA A 135 -13.65 13.11 -13.44
N LEU A 136 -13.75 13.35 -12.13
CA LEU A 136 -13.66 14.70 -11.56
C LEU A 136 -12.23 15.28 -11.60
N ALA A 137 -11.21 14.42 -11.55
CA ALA A 137 -9.81 14.80 -11.67
C ALA A 137 -9.32 14.90 -13.13
N GLY A 138 -10.17 14.57 -14.11
CA GLY A 138 -9.80 14.59 -15.52
C GLY A 138 -8.86 13.45 -15.96
N CYS A 139 -8.86 12.33 -15.24
CA CYS A 139 -8.10 11.13 -15.57
C CYS A 139 -9.03 10.10 -16.24
N ALA A 140 -8.92 9.87 -17.54
CA ALA A 140 -9.75 8.89 -18.25
C ALA A 140 -9.29 7.45 -17.99
N THR A 141 -8.02 7.25 -17.66
CA THR A 141 -7.42 5.95 -17.39
C THR A 141 -6.62 5.95 -16.09
N VAL A 142 -6.40 4.77 -15.49
CA VAL A 142 -5.57 4.64 -14.28
C VAL A 142 -4.13 5.13 -14.53
N ALA A 143 -3.63 4.99 -15.76
CA ALA A 143 -2.29 5.43 -16.13
C ALA A 143 -2.12 6.95 -16.15
N GLU A 144 -3.22 7.72 -16.19
CA GLU A 144 -3.21 9.18 -16.11
C GLU A 144 -3.21 9.70 -14.66
N ILE A 145 -3.39 8.82 -13.68
CA ILE A 145 -3.35 9.19 -12.27
C ILE A 145 -1.90 9.37 -11.84
N ASP A 146 -1.51 10.61 -11.53
CA ASP A 146 -0.18 10.93 -11.04
C ASP A 146 -0.19 11.97 -9.91
N ALA A 147 1.00 12.26 -9.37
CA ALA A 147 1.16 13.17 -8.25
C ALA A 147 0.76 14.63 -8.56
N THR A 148 0.61 15.02 -9.83
CA THR A 148 0.15 16.37 -10.21
C THR A 148 -1.31 16.60 -9.89
N ALA A 149 -2.11 15.53 -9.76
CA ALA A 149 -3.49 15.58 -9.31
C ALA A 149 -3.62 15.82 -7.78
N LEU A 150 -2.51 15.85 -7.05
CA LEU A 150 -2.49 16.02 -5.60
C LEU A 150 -1.83 17.34 -5.19
N VAL A 151 -2.38 17.94 -4.15
CA VAL A 151 -1.74 19.07 -3.45
C VAL A 151 -1.35 18.58 -2.06
N ARG A 152 -0.12 18.85 -1.64
CA ARG A 152 0.29 18.62 -0.26
C ARG A 152 -0.50 19.56 0.64
N SER A 153 -1.24 19.01 1.59
CA SER A 153 -1.80 19.83 2.67
C SER A 153 -0.63 20.43 3.45
N CYS A 154 -0.47 21.74 3.38
CA CYS A 154 0.49 22.45 4.22
C CYS A 154 -0.03 22.42 5.65
N THR A 155 0.38 21.42 6.43
CA THR A 155 0.26 21.48 7.88
C THR A 155 1.42 22.32 8.39
N ALA A 156 1.18 23.62 8.56
CA ALA A 156 2.02 24.40 9.46
C ALA A 156 2.05 23.64 10.81
N PRO A 157 3.20 23.48 11.48
CA PRO A 157 3.23 22.80 12.76
C PRO A 157 2.29 23.53 13.72
N LEU A 158 1.29 22.81 14.25
CA LEU A 158 0.36 23.33 15.26
C LEU A 158 1.02 23.59 16.63
N TYR A 159 2.35 23.58 16.69
CA TYR A 159 3.12 23.92 17.87
C TYR A 159 4.53 24.38 17.47
N ARG A 160 4.84 25.65 17.73
CA ARG A 160 6.21 26.13 17.93
C ARG A 160 6.36 26.41 19.43
N PRO A 161 7.45 25.96 20.08
CA PRO A 161 7.71 26.23 21.50
C PRO A 161 7.83 27.73 21.79
#